data_AF-A0A428QT46-F1
#
_entry.id   AF-A0A428QT46-F1
#
_cell.length_a   1.000
_cell.length_b   1.000
_cell.length_c   1.000
_cell.angle_alpha   90.00
_cell.angle_beta   90.00
_cell.angle_gamma   90.00
#
_symmetry.space_group_name_H-M   'P 1'
#
loop_
_entity.id
_entity.type
_entity.pdbx_description
1 polymer ?
#
loop_
_entity_poly.entity_id
_entity_poly.type
_entity_poly.pdbx_seq_one_letter_code
_entity_poly.pdbx_strand_id
1 'polypeptide(L)'
;MQRRHRSTVACQECRGRKVRCTVTVTGIPCMRCAQDDIECIVQDGLHTLNARSRSVRSGGESNSSRASPTLPESITRQPASVPDVHCGDSMAEGHNETEYHSEPGRQRDIEEERSGAEISWAATGQGNENSDCLFYLGEQPGATSVIDVCSHPQKPIQRHILLRSTPPVTISQQDSDYLKQKGVFNLPQPSSRREILRAYFHHIHPILPVIDVGILQNLHEPVYVSLSDLLLFWSMASVAVSFVPSSVWQLEGFGSCKEMKATAYEHAKCVYNNGGVIHQEHLLQSALLLSFWHSDRDRLSQPWYWSGVAVSLCQIIGLHRNPDSVRLNPLIDPHRRRMWRRVWGGCLFRDRWLSLTLGRPMRIRLCDCDMPFPTAEDLLGDVTEIPSSLRDAYLPRDLDRLAKYWLVLLQLSRLLGEVTMLCYQQNNSTPSLEQCECLEAELSQHCIPDVNNGEESRLERFYDYHAQLHYQ
;
A
#
# COMPACT_ATOMS: atom_id res chain seq x y z
N MET A 1 20.68 1.87 -18.56
CA MET A 1 21.32 2.88 -17.68
C MET A 1 22.40 2.19 -16.86
N GLN A 2 23.70 2.43 -17.13
CA GLN A 2 24.81 1.85 -16.37
C GLN A 2 24.83 2.43 -14.95
N ARG A 3 24.80 1.56 -13.93
CA ARG A 3 24.99 1.91 -12.51
C ARG A 3 26.36 2.59 -12.35
N ARG A 4 26.39 3.91 -12.22
CA ARG A 4 27.63 4.67 -11.97
C ARG A 4 28.06 4.47 -10.52
N HIS A 5 29.23 3.87 -10.35
CA HIS A 5 29.93 3.60 -9.09
C HIS A 5 29.93 4.84 -8.17
N ARG A 6 29.65 4.65 -6.88
CA ARG A 6 29.78 5.70 -5.86
C ARG A 6 31.27 5.94 -5.67
N SER A 7 31.76 7.13 -6.00
CA SER A 7 33.16 7.49 -5.85
C SER A 7 33.57 7.44 -4.38
N THR A 8 34.67 6.75 -4.07
CA THR A 8 35.25 6.65 -2.72
C THR A 8 35.96 7.93 -2.28
N VAL A 9 36.17 8.88 -3.20
CA VAL A 9 36.88 10.14 -2.99
C VAL A 9 35.96 11.33 -3.29
N ALA A 10 35.88 12.29 -2.37
CA ALA A 10 35.09 13.51 -2.48
C ALA A 10 35.89 14.72 -1.96
N CYS A 11 35.71 15.89 -2.59
CA CYS A 11 36.31 17.13 -2.10
C CYS A 11 35.71 17.57 -0.75
N GLN A 12 36.45 18.38 0.00
CA GLN A 12 36.05 18.87 1.33
C GLN A 12 34.68 19.56 1.30
N GLU A 13 34.43 20.43 0.32
CA GLU A 13 33.14 21.13 0.18
C GLU A 13 31.96 20.19 -0.05
N CYS A 14 32.07 19.26 -1.01
CA CYS A 14 30.99 18.31 -1.28
C CYS A 14 30.80 17.34 -0.11
N ARG A 15 31.88 16.98 0.59
CA ARG A 15 31.85 16.13 1.79
C ARG A 15 31.17 16.85 2.96
N GLY A 16 31.50 18.12 3.20
CA GLY A 16 30.86 18.97 4.20
C GLY A 16 29.36 19.10 3.94
N ARG A 17 28.97 19.30 2.68
CA ARG A 17 27.56 19.42 2.25
C ARG A 17 26.81 18.09 2.12
N LYS A 18 27.49 16.93 2.27
CA LYS A 18 26.92 15.59 2.05
C LYS A 18 26.23 15.41 0.69
N VAL A 19 26.72 16.09 -0.34
CA VAL A 19 26.21 15.99 -1.72
C VAL A 19 27.13 15.15 -2.59
N ARG A 20 26.62 14.64 -3.71
CA ARG A 20 27.43 13.86 -4.65
C ARG A 20 28.57 14.70 -5.21
N CYS A 21 29.80 14.32 -4.88
CA CYS A 21 30.99 14.90 -5.48
C CYS A 21 31.30 14.21 -6.82
N THR A 22 31.50 15.00 -7.87
CA THR A 22 31.88 14.48 -9.20
C THR A 22 33.39 14.57 -9.45
N VAL A 23 34.21 14.76 -8.41
CA VAL A 23 35.65 15.02 -8.58
C VAL A 23 36.40 13.91 -9.31
N THR A 24 35.98 12.65 -9.13
CA THR A 24 36.53 11.49 -9.86
C THR A 24 36.12 11.45 -11.34
N VAL A 25 35.13 12.25 -11.75
CA VAL A 25 34.60 12.33 -13.12
C VAL A 25 35.09 13.59 -13.83
N THR A 26 35.09 14.73 -13.14
CA THR A 26 35.41 16.04 -13.73
C THR A 26 36.80 16.56 -13.37
N GLY A 27 37.53 15.88 -12.49
CA GLY A 27 38.78 16.37 -11.93
C GLY A 27 38.56 17.49 -10.91
N ILE A 28 39.65 18.17 -10.53
CA ILE A 28 39.64 19.33 -9.64
C ILE A 28 39.65 20.60 -10.51
N PRO A 29 38.65 21.50 -10.41
CA PRO A 29 37.52 21.47 -9.49
C PRO A 29 36.39 20.53 -9.91
N CYS A 30 35.68 19.95 -8.93
CA CYS A 30 34.47 19.18 -9.20
C CYS A 30 33.36 20.09 -9.77
N MET A 31 32.41 19.53 -10.53
CA MET A 31 31.37 20.30 -11.23
C MET A 31 30.63 21.30 -10.34
N ARG A 32 30.34 20.92 -9.10
CA ARG A 32 29.63 21.79 -8.15
C ARG A 32 30.52 22.91 -7.61
N CYS A 33 31.75 22.60 -7.22
CA CYS A 33 32.72 23.63 -6.82
C CYS A 33 33.04 24.59 -7.97
N ALA A 34 33.06 24.10 -9.21
CA ALA A 34 33.23 24.94 -10.40
C ALA A 34 32.03 25.86 -10.65
N GLN A 35 30.80 25.39 -10.40
CA GLN A 35 29.58 26.20 -10.52
C GLN A 35 29.47 27.26 -9.42
N ASP A 36 29.85 26.90 -8.20
CA ASP A 36 29.77 27.78 -7.04
C ASP A 36 30.96 28.76 -6.96
N ASP A 37 31.95 28.62 -7.86
CA ASP A 37 33.23 29.36 -7.88
C ASP A 37 33.98 29.27 -6.53
N ILE A 38 33.99 28.07 -5.94
CA ILE A 38 34.62 27.76 -4.65
C ILE A 38 35.81 26.82 -4.85
N GLU A 39 36.86 27.00 -4.06
CA GLU A 39 38.05 26.16 -4.10
C GLU A 39 37.73 24.68 -3.82
N CYS A 40 38.15 23.80 -4.72
CA CYS A 40 37.91 22.38 -4.62
C CYS A 40 39.16 21.67 -4.09
N ILE A 41 39.13 21.29 -2.81
CA ILE A 41 40.27 20.64 -2.12
C ILE A 41 39.96 19.17 -1.91
N VAL A 42 40.85 18.27 -2.37
CA VAL A 42 40.76 16.82 -2.13
C VAL A 42 41.95 16.38 -1.28
N GLN A 43 41.66 15.74 -0.14
CA GLN A 43 42.67 15.08 0.69
C GLN A 43 42.65 13.59 0.39
N ASP A 44 43.69 13.09 -0.26
CA ASP A 44 43.97 11.65 -0.35
C ASP A 44 45.23 11.38 0.47
N GLY A 45 45.26 10.28 1.22
CA GLY A 45 46.01 10.07 2.48
C GLY A 45 47.52 10.37 2.56
N LEU A 46 48.17 10.88 1.51
CA LEU A 46 49.57 11.33 1.52
C LEU A 46 49.84 12.64 0.73
N HIS A 47 48.88 13.25 0.01
CA HIS A 47 49.10 14.52 -0.73
C HIS A 47 47.83 15.39 -0.89
N THR A 48 47.99 16.71 -0.76
CA THR A 48 46.94 17.71 -1.03
C THR A 48 47.03 18.20 -2.49
N LEU A 49 45.96 18.03 -3.27
CA LEU A 49 45.86 18.53 -4.65
C LEU A 49 44.82 19.66 -4.73
N ASN A 50 45.24 20.85 -5.15
CA ASN A 50 44.37 22.03 -5.38
C ASN A 50 44.56 22.57 -6.80
N ALA A 51 43.48 23.06 -7.42
CA ALA A 51 43.58 23.80 -8.68
C ALA A 51 43.91 25.27 -8.40
N ARG A 52 45.10 25.73 -8.81
CA ARG A 52 45.39 27.18 -8.89
C ARG A 52 44.60 27.79 -10.05
N SER A 53 43.80 28.81 -9.75
CA SER A 53 43.05 29.61 -10.71
C SER A 53 43.97 30.19 -11.79
N ARG A 54 43.71 29.86 -13.05
CA ARG A 54 44.28 30.59 -14.19
C ARG A 54 43.28 31.62 -14.66
N SER A 55 43.71 32.86 -14.49
CA SER A 55 43.13 34.11 -14.97
C SER A 55 42.70 34.10 -16.45
N VAL A 56 41.63 34.85 -16.67
CA VAL A 56 40.91 35.20 -17.90
C VAL A 56 41.83 35.58 -19.07
N ARG A 57 41.52 35.06 -20.27
CA ARG A 57 41.63 35.82 -21.54
C ARG A 57 40.61 35.34 -22.58
N SER A 58 39.88 36.34 -23.09
CA SER A 58 38.82 36.28 -24.09
C SER A 58 39.38 36.14 -25.53
N GLY A 59 38.60 35.48 -26.40
CA GLY A 59 38.53 35.78 -27.84
C GLY A 59 38.86 34.63 -28.79
N GLY A 60 37.94 34.33 -29.73
CA GLY A 60 38.31 33.79 -31.05
C GLY A 60 37.63 32.50 -31.55
N GLU A 61 36.56 32.70 -32.31
CA GLU A 61 35.90 31.91 -33.36
C GLU A 61 36.49 30.59 -33.95
N SER A 62 35.54 29.70 -34.29
CA SER A 62 35.38 28.94 -35.55
C SER A 62 35.79 27.45 -35.68
N ASN A 63 34.80 26.71 -36.24
CA ASN A 63 34.82 25.55 -37.14
C ASN A 63 35.16 24.11 -36.68
N SER A 64 34.10 23.29 -36.71
CA SER A 64 33.95 22.00 -37.44
C SER A 64 35.18 21.11 -37.60
N SER A 65 35.16 19.93 -36.97
CA SER A 65 35.31 18.66 -37.68
C SER A 65 34.88 17.44 -36.86
N ARG A 66 34.35 16.48 -37.60
CA ARG A 66 33.77 15.19 -37.24
C ARG A 66 34.90 14.16 -37.02
N ALA A 67 34.91 13.44 -35.91
CA ALA A 67 35.70 12.21 -35.76
C ALA A 67 35.05 11.26 -34.74
N SER A 68 34.82 10.02 -35.18
CA SER A 68 34.21 8.90 -34.45
C SER A 68 35.07 8.43 -33.26
N PRO A 69 34.49 7.87 -32.19
CA PRO A 69 35.27 7.15 -31.19
C PRO A 69 35.37 5.65 -31.53
N THR A 70 36.60 5.21 -31.71
CA THR A 70 37.12 3.86 -31.78
C THR A 70 36.90 3.11 -30.45
N LEU A 71 36.50 1.84 -30.52
CA LEU A 71 36.50 0.89 -29.39
C LEU A 71 37.93 0.55 -28.96
N PRO A 72 38.21 0.41 -27.64
CA PRO A 72 39.36 -0.36 -27.18
C PRO A 72 38.96 -1.71 -26.57
N GLU A 73 39.90 -2.63 -26.70
CA GLU A 73 39.84 -4.07 -26.55
C GLU A 73 39.62 -4.61 -25.13
N SER A 74 39.18 -5.86 -25.14
CA SER A 74 39.11 -6.84 -24.06
C SER A 74 40.38 -6.96 -23.22
N ILE A 75 40.26 -6.77 -21.90
CA ILE A 75 41.27 -7.19 -20.92
C ILE A 75 40.78 -8.45 -20.21
N THR A 76 41.54 -9.53 -20.43
CA THR A 76 41.46 -10.85 -19.81
C THR A 76 41.52 -10.74 -18.28
N ARG A 77 40.50 -11.27 -17.58
CA ARG A 77 40.52 -11.38 -16.10
C ARG A 77 41.24 -12.66 -15.68
N GLN A 78 42.36 -12.52 -14.97
CA GLN A 78 42.91 -13.58 -14.11
C GLN A 78 42.20 -13.57 -12.74
N PRO A 79 42.06 -14.72 -12.06
CA PRO A 79 41.39 -14.81 -10.77
C PRO A 79 42.33 -14.36 -9.65
N ALA A 80 41.93 -13.33 -8.89
CA ALA A 80 42.59 -12.97 -7.64
C ALA A 80 42.01 -13.81 -6.50
N SER A 81 42.92 -14.47 -5.78
CA SER A 81 42.73 -15.33 -4.61
C SER A 81 41.94 -14.66 -3.48
N VAL A 82 41.01 -15.42 -2.90
CA VAL A 82 40.26 -15.11 -1.67
C VAL A 82 41.20 -15.23 -0.48
N PRO A 83 41.26 -14.26 0.45
CA PRO A 83 41.88 -14.49 1.75
C PRO A 83 40.90 -15.24 2.66
N ASP A 84 41.35 -16.37 3.20
CA ASP A 84 40.70 -17.09 4.29
C ASP A 84 40.51 -16.18 5.50
N VAL A 85 39.27 -16.05 5.97
CA VAL A 85 38.99 -15.50 7.30
C VAL A 85 38.60 -16.67 8.20
N HIS A 86 39.55 -17.06 9.04
CA HIS A 86 39.36 -17.99 10.14
C HIS A 86 38.27 -17.48 11.10
N CYS A 87 37.32 -18.35 11.44
CA CYS A 87 36.38 -18.16 12.52
C CYS A 87 37.12 -18.38 13.84
N GLY A 88 37.38 -17.30 14.57
CA GLY A 88 37.96 -17.34 15.91
C GLY A 88 36.90 -17.04 16.96
N ASP A 89 36.44 -18.08 17.64
CA ASP A 89 35.79 -17.98 18.95
C ASP A 89 36.78 -17.35 19.94
N SER A 90 36.44 -16.20 20.53
CA SER A 90 37.09 -15.68 21.73
C SER A 90 36.21 -14.63 22.41
N MET A 91 35.72 -14.99 23.60
CA MET A 91 35.30 -14.02 24.61
C MET A 91 36.50 -13.16 25.01
N ALA A 92 36.36 -11.83 24.98
CA ALA A 92 37.24 -10.93 25.70
C ALA A 92 36.51 -9.61 25.99
N GLU A 93 36.34 -9.35 27.28
CA GLU A 93 36.07 -8.04 27.86
C GLU A 93 37.18 -7.06 27.49
N GLY A 94 36.80 -5.81 27.21
CA GLY A 94 37.77 -4.75 26.91
C GLY A 94 37.11 -3.44 26.53
N HIS A 95 36.85 -2.60 27.54
CA HIS A 95 36.56 -1.19 27.35
C HIS A 95 37.72 -0.52 26.60
N ASN A 96 37.43 0.12 25.47
CA ASN A 96 38.28 1.18 24.92
C ASN A 96 37.39 2.21 24.23
N GLU A 97 37.08 3.27 24.98
CA GLU A 97 36.46 4.50 24.48
C GLU A 97 37.42 5.15 23.47
N THR A 98 37.07 5.08 22.19
CA THR A 98 37.64 5.97 21.18
C THR A 98 36.70 7.16 21.04
N GLU A 99 37.10 8.27 21.66
CA GLU A 99 36.35 9.52 21.71
C GLU A 99 36.31 10.16 20.31
N TYR A 100 35.29 9.83 19.52
CA TYR A 100 34.97 10.55 18.30
C TYR A 100 34.23 11.85 18.68
N HIS A 101 34.94 12.99 18.63
CA HIS A 101 34.32 14.31 18.70
C HIS A 101 33.28 14.45 17.57
N SER A 102 32.01 14.35 17.93
CA SER A 102 30.87 14.55 17.06
C SER A 102 30.48 16.03 17.09
N GLU A 103 30.39 16.68 15.93
CA GLU A 103 29.89 18.06 15.84
C GLU A 103 28.46 18.19 16.41
N PRO A 104 28.11 19.23 17.19
CA PRO A 104 26.85 19.31 17.96
C PRO A 104 25.56 19.58 17.14
N GLY A 105 25.53 19.20 15.86
CA GLY A 105 24.38 19.45 14.97
C GLY A 105 24.12 18.35 13.93
N ARG A 106 24.83 17.22 14.01
CA ARG A 106 24.63 16.04 13.16
C ARG A 106 24.59 14.79 14.04
N GLN A 107 23.63 14.74 14.97
CA GLN A 107 23.23 13.46 15.53
C GLN A 107 22.74 12.62 14.34
N ARG A 108 23.41 11.50 14.05
CA ARG A 108 22.80 10.49 13.17
C ARG A 108 21.56 10.03 13.91
N ASP A 109 20.40 9.97 13.24
CA ASP A 109 19.20 9.43 13.87
C ASP A 109 19.47 7.96 14.18
N ILE A 110 19.81 7.70 15.43
CA ILE A 110 20.05 6.35 15.98
C ILE A 110 18.80 5.48 15.77
N GLU A 111 17.63 6.10 15.61
CA GLU A 111 16.35 5.46 15.29
C GLU A 111 16.33 4.82 13.89
N GLU A 112 16.93 5.45 12.87
CA GLU A 112 16.94 4.94 11.49
C GLU A 112 17.88 3.71 11.35
N GLU A 113 19.05 3.75 11.98
CA GLU A 113 19.99 2.61 12.01
C GLU A 113 19.45 1.43 12.85
N ARG A 114 18.70 1.73 13.93
CA ARG A 114 18.01 0.70 14.74
C ARG A 114 16.94 -0.06 13.94
N SER A 115 16.24 0.61 13.02
CA SER A 115 15.20 0.00 12.20
C SER A 115 15.75 -1.12 11.29
N GLY A 116 16.90 -0.91 10.64
CA GLY A 116 17.50 -1.92 9.77
C GLY A 116 17.97 -3.18 10.52
N ALA A 117 18.60 -3.01 11.68
CA ALA A 117 19.03 -4.12 12.53
C ALA A 117 17.82 -4.88 13.09
N GLU A 118 16.79 -4.17 13.53
CA GLU A 118 15.55 -4.75 14.02
C GLU A 118 14.82 -5.58 12.96
N ILE A 119 14.72 -5.05 11.74
CA ILE A 119 14.13 -5.75 10.59
C ILE A 119 14.88 -7.06 10.32
N SER A 120 16.22 -7.02 10.26
CA SER A 120 17.06 -8.21 10.05
C SER A 120 16.89 -9.25 11.17
N TRP A 121 16.84 -8.78 12.42
CA TRP A 121 16.69 -9.62 13.60
C TRP A 121 15.31 -10.30 13.67
N ALA A 122 14.23 -9.55 13.37
CA ALA A 122 12.88 -10.10 13.28
C ALA A 122 12.74 -11.08 12.11
N ALA A 123 13.33 -10.78 10.94
CA ALA A 123 13.30 -11.64 9.76
C ALA A 123 13.98 -13.00 9.96
N THR A 124 15.00 -13.07 10.81
CA THR A 124 15.73 -14.32 11.13
C THR A 124 15.05 -15.17 12.20
N GLY A 125 13.86 -14.78 12.67
CA GLY A 125 13.05 -15.56 13.61
C GLY A 125 13.50 -15.45 15.06
N GLN A 126 14.29 -14.43 15.40
CA GLN A 126 14.74 -14.15 16.76
C GLN A 126 13.88 -13.09 17.46
N GLY A 127 12.63 -12.84 17.02
CA GLY A 127 11.78 -11.77 17.55
C GLY A 127 11.53 -11.80 19.08
N ASN A 128 11.28 -10.63 19.67
CA ASN A 128 11.03 -10.46 21.10
C ASN A 128 9.52 -10.60 21.41
N GLU A 129 9.17 -10.91 22.66
CA GLU A 129 7.76 -11.05 23.11
C GLU A 129 6.93 -9.74 23.01
N ASN A 130 7.58 -8.59 22.85
CA ASN A 130 6.94 -7.26 22.75
C ASN A 130 6.77 -6.74 21.29
N SER A 131 6.82 -7.61 20.28
CA SER A 131 6.66 -7.24 18.87
C SER A 131 5.23 -7.45 18.39
N ASP A 132 4.48 -6.37 18.13
CA ASP A 132 3.08 -6.44 17.69
C ASP A 132 2.80 -5.72 16.34
N CYS A 133 3.79 -5.02 15.80
CA CYS A 133 3.61 -4.25 14.56
C CYS A 133 3.97 -5.10 13.34
N LEU A 134 2.96 -5.46 12.55
CA LEU A 134 3.18 -6.22 11.33
C LEU A 134 3.89 -5.37 10.27
N PHE A 135 4.94 -5.94 9.69
CA PHE A 135 5.74 -5.30 8.65
C PHE A 135 5.99 -6.25 7.48
N TYR A 136 5.92 -5.69 6.26
CA TYR A 136 6.23 -6.41 5.03
C TYR A 136 7.62 -6.01 4.52
N LEU A 137 8.50 -7.00 4.37
CA LEU A 137 9.90 -6.80 3.98
C LEU A 137 10.07 -6.33 2.53
N GLY A 138 9.12 -6.61 1.64
CA GLY A 138 9.34 -6.47 0.20
C GLY A 138 10.07 -7.66 -0.43
N GLU A 139 10.20 -7.63 -1.75
CA GLU A 139 10.85 -8.66 -2.56
C GLU A 139 12.20 -8.19 -3.14
N GLN A 140 12.89 -9.09 -3.83
CA GLN A 140 14.12 -8.77 -4.55
C GLN A 140 13.84 -8.08 -5.91
N PRO A 141 14.73 -7.17 -6.37
CA PRO A 141 15.91 -6.64 -5.68
C PRO A 141 15.53 -5.57 -4.64
N GLY A 142 16.20 -5.56 -3.48
CA GLY A 142 15.93 -4.60 -2.41
C GLY A 142 16.83 -4.79 -1.19
N ALA A 143 16.53 -4.10 -0.08
CA ALA A 143 17.22 -4.32 1.19
C ALA A 143 17.09 -5.79 1.65
N THR A 144 15.95 -6.42 1.37
CA THR A 144 15.65 -7.83 1.64
C THR A 144 16.63 -8.79 0.97
N SER A 145 17.24 -8.41 -0.17
CA SER A 145 18.25 -9.23 -0.84
C SER A 145 19.47 -9.50 0.04
N VAL A 146 19.83 -8.57 0.92
CA VAL A 146 20.94 -8.75 1.87
C VAL A 146 20.54 -9.78 2.93
N ILE A 147 19.31 -9.70 3.43
CA ILE A 147 18.79 -10.63 4.44
C ILE A 147 18.67 -12.05 3.86
N ASP A 148 18.22 -12.17 2.61
CA ASP A 148 18.14 -13.45 1.89
C ASP A 148 19.52 -14.10 1.69
N VAL A 149 20.57 -13.31 1.41
CA VAL A 149 21.95 -13.83 1.30
C VAL A 149 22.48 -14.32 2.65
N CYS A 150 22.13 -13.62 3.73
CA CYS A 150 22.57 -13.95 5.09
C CYS A 150 21.76 -15.08 5.74
N SER A 151 20.62 -15.48 5.16
CA SER A 151 19.78 -16.53 5.71
C SER A 151 20.17 -17.92 5.21
N HIS A 152 19.91 -18.92 6.04
CA HIS A 152 20.32 -20.29 5.75
C HIS A 152 19.50 -20.84 4.56
N PRO A 153 20.12 -21.52 3.56
CA PRO A 153 19.41 -22.01 2.37
C PRO A 153 18.21 -22.95 2.64
N GLN A 154 18.17 -23.56 3.82
CA GLN A 154 17.11 -24.48 4.26
C GLN A 154 16.01 -23.80 5.10
N LYS A 155 16.16 -22.51 5.43
CA LYS A 155 15.19 -21.73 6.22
C LYS A 155 14.88 -20.41 5.51
N PRO A 156 14.08 -20.45 4.44
CA PRO A 156 13.63 -19.23 3.76
C PRO A 156 12.88 -18.29 4.72
N ILE A 157 13.08 -16.99 4.52
CA ILE A 157 12.53 -15.93 5.38
C ILE A 157 11.06 -15.69 5.05
N GLN A 158 10.24 -15.46 6.09
CA GLN A 158 8.87 -14.98 5.90
C GLN A 158 8.88 -13.50 5.55
N ARG A 159 8.10 -13.11 4.55
CA ARG A 159 8.03 -11.71 4.10
C ARG A 159 7.23 -10.81 5.04
N HIS A 160 6.32 -11.39 5.82
CA HIS A 160 5.56 -10.71 6.86
C HIS A 160 6.14 -11.06 8.23
N ILE A 161 6.59 -10.04 8.97
CA ILE A 161 7.29 -10.16 10.25
C ILE A 161 6.68 -9.20 11.28
N LEU A 162 7.00 -9.38 12.57
CA LEU A 162 6.61 -8.46 13.64
C LEU A 162 7.81 -7.60 14.08
N LEU A 163 7.64 -6.29 14.04
CA LEU A 163 8.54 -5.31 14.61
C LEU A 163 8.00 -4.84 15.96
N ARG A 164 8.87 -4.24 16.78
CA ARG A 164 8.47 -3.63 18.05
C ARG A 164 7.48 -2.50 17.75
N SER A 165 6.39 -2.48 18.51
CA SER A 165 5.47 -1.36 18.43
C SER A 165 6.15 -0.13 19.04
N THR A 166 6.10 1.00 18.34
CA THR A 166 6.28 2.28 19.01
C THR A 166 5.08 2.49 19.94
N PRO A 167 5.27 3.11 21.12
CA PRO A 167 4.15 3.40 22.01
C PRO A 167 3.14 4.27 21.26
N PRO A 168 1.83 4.00 21.39
CA PRO A 168 0.81 4.75 20.67
C PRO A 168 0.92 6.23 21.05
N VAL A 169 1.15 7.07 20.05
CA VAL A 169 1.12 8.52 20.23
C VAL A 169 -0.33 8.91 20.46
N THR A 170 -0.64 9.34 21.69
CA THR A 170 -1.96 9.88 22.01
C THR A 170 -2.28 11.03 21.06
N ILE A 171 -3.52 11.07 20.56
CA ILE A 171 -3.99 12.21 19.76
C ILE A 171 -3.68 13.52 20.47
N SER A 172 -3.20 14.52 19.73
CA SER A 172 -2.94 15.82 20.33
C SER A 172 -4.26 16.42 20.83
N GLN A 173 -4.20 17.26 21.87
CA GLN A 173 -5.39 17.95 22.37
C GLN A 173 -6.05 18.78 21.24
N GLN A 174 -5.23 19.39 20.37
CA GLN A 174 -5.71 20.16 19.23
C GLN A 174 -6.49 19.31 18.23
N ASP A 175 -5.99 18.12 17.89
CA ASP A 175 -6.69 17.19 17.00
C ASP A 175 -7.98 16.67 17.63
N SER A 176 -7.95 16.34 18.93
CA SER A 176 -9.15 15.95 19.69
C SER A 176 -10.22 17.03 19.62
N ASP A 177 -9.86 18.29 19.87
CA ASP A 177 -10.83 19.39 19.88
C ASP A 177 -11.33 19.72 18.47
N TYR A 178 -10.47 19.58 17.45
CA TYR A 178 -10.86 19.69 16.05
C TYR A 178 -11.89 18.61 15.65
N LEU A 179 -11.64 17.35 16.02
CA LEU A 179 -12.57 16.23 15.77
C LEU A 179 -13.93 16.47 16.44
N LYS A 180 -13.93 16.95 17.70
CA LYS A 180 -15.17 17.32 18.41
C LYS A 180 -15.91 18.45 17.70
N GLN A 181 -15.21 19.51 17.31
CA GLN A 181 -15.82 20.64 16.61
C GLN A 181 -16.41 20.23 15.25
N LYS A 182 -15.76 19.28 14.56
CA LYS A 182 -16.26 18.70 13.31
C LYS A 182 -17.48 17.80 13.49
N GLY A 183 -17.82 17.43 14.72
CA GLY A 183 -19.00 16.62 15.02
C GLY A 183 -18.82 15.14 14.70
N VAL A 184 -17.59 14.65 14.53
CA VAL A 184 -17.35 13.24 14.15
C VAL A 184 -17.84 12.25 15.21
N PHE A 185 -17.94 12.68 16.47
CA PHE A 185 -18.45 11.86 17.58
C PHE A 185 -19.99 11.86 17.68
N ASN A 186 -20.67 12.71 16.90
CA ASN A 186 -22.13 12.79 16.89
C ASN A 186 -22.69 11.67 16.01
N LEU A 187 -22.75 10.47 16.57
CA LEU A 187 -23.34 9.31 15.90
C LEU A 187 -24.84 9.53 15.67
N PRO A 188 -25.41 8.99 14.58
CA PRO A 188 -26.85 8.99 14.34
C PRO A 188 -27.63 8.33 15.48
N GLN A 189 -28.93 8.63 15.56
CA GLN A 189 -29.82 7.98 16.52
C GLN A 189 -29.78 6.45 16.36
N PRO A 190 -30.05 5.66 17.41
CA PRO A 190 -29.92 4.20 17.37
C PRO A 190 -30.70 3.53 16.22
N SER A 191 -31.89 4.01 15.91
CA SER A 191 -32.70 3.53 14.78
C SER A 191 -32.02 3.81 13.44
N SER A 192 -31.57 5.04 13.20
CA SER A 192 -30.84 5.44 12.00
C SER A 192 -29.53 4.68 11.85
N ARG A 193 -28.77 4.52 12.94
CA ARG A 193 -27.52 3.75 12.96
C ARG A 193 -27.76 2.31 12.56
N ARG A 194 -28.81 1.66 13.09
CA ARG A 194 -29.23 0.31 12.71
C ARG A 194 -29.54 0.23 11.21
N GLU A 195 -30.32 1.15 10.68
CA GLU A 195 -30.66 1.16 9.24
C GLU A 195 -29.44 1.36 8.35
N ILE A 196 -28.50 2.24 8.74
CA ILE A 196 -27.25 2.46 7.99
C ILE A 196 -26.36 1.21 7.97
N LEU A 197 -26.15 0.58 9.14
CA LEU A 197 -25.36 -0.65 9.24
C LEU A 197 -26.02 -1.77 8.44
N ARG A 198 -27.35 -1.93 8.56
CA ARG A 198 -28.10 -2.93 7.79
C ARG A 198 -27.95 -2.67 6.27
N ALA A 199 -28.09 -1.43 5.84
CA ALA A 199 -27.92 -1.04 4.44
C ALA A 199 -26.52 -1.36 3.92
N TYR A 200 -25.46 -1.14 4.72
CA TYR A 200 -24.10 -1.53 4.34
C TYR A 200 -24.00 -3.05 4.10
N PHE A 201 -24.44 -3.85 5.07
CA PHE A 201 -24.31 -5.30 5.00
C PHE A 201 -25.24 -5.96 3.97
N HIS A 202 -26.36 -5.32 3.63
CA HIS A 202 -27.27 -5.81 2.59
C HIS A 202 -26.84 -5.38 1.18
N HIS A 203 -26.32 -4.16 0.99
CA HIS A 203 -26.14 -3.61 -0.37
C HIS A 203 -24.68 -3.39 -0.79
N ILE A 204 -23.75 -3.26 0.16
CA ILE A 204 -22.34 -3.01 -0.13
C ILE A 204 -21.48 -4.25 0.15
N HIS A 205 -21.59 -4.79 1.35
CA HIS A 205 -20.79 -5.92 1.81
C HIS A 205 -20.83 -7.12 0.84
N PRO A 206 -21.99 -7.50 0.25
CA PRO A 206 -22.01 -8.67 -0.62
C PRO A 206 -21.18 -8.54 -1.91
N ILE A 207 -20.83 -7.34 -2.37
CA ILE A 207 -19.96 -7.12 -3.55
C ILE A 207 -18.60 -6.52 -3.20
N LEU A 208 -18.48 -5.97 -1.99
CA LEU A 208 -17.27 -5.38 -1.46
C LEU A 208 -17.12 -5.74 0.02
N PRO A 209 -16.85 -7.02 0.34
CA PRO A 209 -16.85 -7.52 1.71
C PRO A 209 -15.56 -7.19 2.47
N VAL A 210 -15.23 -5.90 2.54
CA VAL A 210 -13.94 -5.44 3.03
C VAL A 210 -13.91 -5.25 4.55
N ILE A 211 -15.09 -5.26 5.18
CA ILE A 211 -15.27 -5.08 6.63
C ILE A 211 -15.64 -6.41 7.27
N ASP A 212 -14.99 -6.74 8.38
CA ASP A 212 -15.36 -7.90 9.19
C ASP A 212 -16.73 -7.72 9.85
N VAL A 213 -17.58 -8.76 9.82
CA VAL A 213 -18.93 -8.71 10.38
C VAL A 213 -18.94 -8.61 11.91
N GLY A 214 -17.86 -9.01 12.59
CA GLY A 214 -17.65 -8.85 14.01
C GLY A 214 -17.71 -7.40 14.49
N ILE A 215 -17.47 -6.42 13.61
CA ILE A 215 -17.62 -4.98 13.90
C ILE A 215 -19.02 -4.61 14.41
N LEU A 216 -20.05 -5.41 14.08
CA LEU A 216 -21.41 -5.21 14.55
C LEU A 216 -21.53 -5.29 16.07
N GLN A 217 -20.69 -6.09 16.73
CA GLN A 217 -20.65 -6.19 18.19
C GLN A 217 -20.26 -4.84 18.83
N ASN A 218 -19.41 -4.06 18.15
CA ASN A 218 -18.95 -2.76 18.62
C ASN A 218 -19.91 -1.63 18.22
N LEU A 219 -20.53 -1.72 17.03
CA LEU A 219 -21.27 -0.58 16.43
C LEU A 219 -22.80 -0.64 16.57
N HIS A 220 -23.40 -1.80 16.82
CA HIS A 220 -24.85 -1.90 16.96
C HIS A 220 -25.36 -1.09 18.17
N GLU A 221 -24.81 -1.38 19.35
CA GLU A 221 -25.14 -0.78 20.64
C GLU A 221 -23.84 -0.43 21.39
N PRO A 222 -23.12 0.62 20.96
CA PRO A 222 -21.84 0.97 21.53
C PRO A 222 -21.99 1.57 22.92
N VAL A 223 -21.22 1.03 23.88
CA VAL A 223 -20.93 1.72 25.15
C VAL A 223 -19.82 2.75 24.96
N TYR A 224 -18.84 2.39 24.13
CA TYR A 224 -17.71 3.23 23.74
C TYR A 224 -17.33 2.88 22.29
N VAL A 225 -16.94 3.88 21.50
CA VAL A 225 -16.49 3.68 20.10
C VAL A 225 -15.07 4.22 19.97
N SER A 226 -14.14 3.35 19.59
CA SER A 226 -12.76 3.75 19.30
C SER A 226 -12.71 4.65 18.05
N LEU A 227 -11.67 5.45 17.87
CA LEU A 227 -11.49 6.22 16.63
C LEU A 227 -11.38 5.32 15.39
N SER A 228 -10.79 4.13 15.55
CA SER A 228 -10.70 3.11 14.51
C SER A 228 -12.07 2.59 14.07
N ASP A 229 -12.98 2.30 15.02
CA ASP A 229 -14.34 1.84 14.71
C ASP A 229 -15.23 3.00 14.22
N LEU A 230 -14.99 4.20 14.73
CA LEU A 230 -15.67 5.42 14.30
C LEU A 230 -15.35 5.75 12.84
N LEU A 231 -14.08 5.61 12.45
CA LEU A 231 -13.65 5.74 11.07
C LEU A 231 -14.40 4.75 10.16
N LEU A 232 -14.40 3.46 10.53
CA LEU A 232 -15.12 2.44 9.77
C LEU A 232 -16.61 2.75 9.67
N PHE A 233 -17.24 3.16 10.77
CA PHE A 233 -18.65 3.53 10.78
C PHE A 233 -18.96 4.63 9.76
N TRP A 234 -18.23 5.75 9.79
CA TRP A 234 -18.47 6.85 8.86
C TRP A 234 -18.14 6.48 7.42
N SER A 235 -17.11 5.67 7.20
CA SER A 235 -16.78 5.15 5.87
C SER A 235 -17.88 4.24 5.32
N MET A 236 -18.43 3.34 6.13
CA MET A 236 -19.60 2.53 5.76
C MET A 236 -20.83 3.39 5.49
N ALA A 237 -21.11 4.38 6.34
CA ALA A 237 -22.23 5.29 6.17
C ALA A 237 -22.15 6.09 4.85
N SER A 238 -20.96 6.52 4.45
CA SER A 238 -20.74 7.31 3.22
C SER A 238 -21.22 6.60 1.94
N VAL A 239 -21.18 5.25 1.94
CA VAL A 239 -21.64 4.42 0.82
C VAL A 239 -23.05 3.88 1.03
N ALA A 240 -23.41 3.52 2.27
CA ALA A 240 -24.64 2.83 2.62
C ALA A 240 -25.89 3.72 2.64
N VAL A 241 -25.77 5.03 2.92
CA VAL A 241 -26.90 5.96 3.00
C VAL A 241 -27.67 6.08 1.66
N SER A 242 -27.10 5.64 0.54
CA SER A 242 -27.82 5.54 -0.74
C SER A 242 -29.01 4.57 -0.70
N PHE A 243 -29.01 3.64 0.26
CA PHE A 243 -29.96 2.54 0.35
C PHE A 243 -30.88 2.63 1.57
N VAL A 244 -30.73 3.67 2.41
CA VAL A 244 -31.61 3.88 3.56
C VAL A 244 -32.91 4.60 3.14
N PRO A 245 -34.05 4.34 3.81
CA PRO A 245 -35.30 5.05 3.56
C PRO A 245 -35.18 6.56 3.81
N SER A 246 -36.04 7.36 3.16
CA SER A 246 -36.02 8.82 3.31
C SER A 246 -36.26 9.30 4.74
N SER A 247 -37.05 8.53 5.50
CA SER A 247 -37.31 8.80 6.92
C SER A 247 -36.04 8.84 7.77
N VAL A 248 -34.99 8.09 7.39
CA VAL A 248 -33.74 8.02 8.16
C VAL A 248 -32.99 9.34 8.12
N TRP A 249 -32.70 9.86 6.92
CA TRP A 249 -31.96 11.12 6.80
C TRP A 249 -32.82 12.33 7.19
N GLN A 250 -34.15 12.26 7.08
CA GLN A 250 -35.05 13.29 7.60
C GLN A 250 -35.05 13.34 9.13
N LEU A 251 -35.04 12.17 9.80
CA LEU A 251 -34.99 12.08 11.26
C LEU A 251 -33.69 12.68 11.82
N GLU A 252 -32.57 12.48 11.12
CA GLU A 252 -31.28 13.07 11.47
C GLU A 252 -31.15 14.56 11.06
N GLY A 253 -32.20 15.15 10.48
CA GLY A 253 -32.25 16.58 10.16
C GLY A 253 -31.59 16.99 8.85
N PHE A 254 -31.25 16.04 7.97
CA PHE A 254 -30.69 16.35 6.65
C PHE A 254 -31.80 16.67 5.64
N GLY A 255 -31.53 17.58 4.70
CA GLY A 255 -32.47 17.93 3.64
C GLY A 255 -32.48 16.92 2.48
N SER A 256 -31.46 16.06 2.37
CA SER A 256 -31.39 15.02 1.35
C SER A 256 -30.45 13.87 1.71
N CYS A 257 -30.63 12.73 1.03
CA CYS A 257 -29.67 11.62 1.06
C CYS A 257 -28.25 12.07 0.68
N LYS A 258 -28.11 12.92 -0.35
CA LYS A 258 -26.80 13.43 -0.80
C LYS A 258 -26.07 14.21 0.30
N GLU A 259 -26.80 15.02 1.07
CA GLU A 259 -26.26 15.81 2.17
C GLU A 259 -25.78 14.93 3.34
N MET A 260 -26.56 13.92 3.72
CA MET A 260 -26.15 12.96 4.75
C MET A 260 -24.92 12.15 4.30
N LYS A 261 -24.86 11.70 3.05
CA LYS A 261 -23.69 11.02 2.47
C LYS A 261 -22.44 11.91 2.50
N ALA A 262 -22.58 13.17 2.09
CA ALA A 262 -21.49 14.13 2.11
C ALA A 262 -20.97 14.35 3.53
N THR A 263 -21.85 14.47 4.52
CA THR A 263 -21.49 14.59 5.93
C THR A 263 -20.74 13.36 6.43
N ALA A 264 -21.24 12.15 6.14
CA ALA A 264 -20.57 10.91 6.49
C ALA A 264 -19.17 10.78 5.86
N TYR A 265 -19.02 11.14 4.58
CA TYR A 265 -17.73 11.20 3.90
C TYR A 265 -16.76 12.18 4.57
N GLU A 266 -17.22 13.40 4.89
CA GLU A 266 -16.36 14.41 5.54
C GLU A 266 -15.97 14.00 6.97
N HIS A 267 -16.87 13.36 7.72
CA HIS A 267 -16.53 12.80 9.04
C HIS A 267 -15.48 11.71 8.93
N ALA A 268 -15.67 10.73 8.03
CA ALA A 268 -14.70 9.66 7.80
C ALA A 268 -13.33 10.23 7.41
N LYS A 269 -13.29 11.16 6.44
CA LYS A 269 -12.06 11.82 6.01
C LYS A 269 -11.40 12.62 7.14
N CYS A 270 -12.19 13.27 7.99
CA CYS A 270 -11.70 14.01 9.15
C CYS A 270 -11.03 13.08 10.17
N VAL A 271 -11.68 11.97 10.52
CA VAL A 271 -11.08 10.94 11.39
C VAL A 271 -9.85 10.31 10.75
N TYR A 272 -9.89 10.01 9.45
CA TYR A 272 -8.77 9.43 8.71
C TYR A 272 -7.50 10.30 8.81
N ASN A 273 -7.65 11.62 8.66
CA ASN A 273 -6.52 12.54 8.63
C ASN A 273 -6.04 12.99 10.01
N ASN A 274 -6.91 13.01 11.03
CA ASN A 274 -6.63 13.63 12.33
C ASN A 274 -6.83 12.66 13.51
N GLY A 275 -7.11 11.38 13.26
CA GLY A 275 -7.40 10.38 14.30
C GLY A 275 -6.18 9.81 15.01
N GLY A 276 -4.96 10.25 14.66
CA GLY A 276 -3.71 9.75 15.23
C GLY A 276 -3.48 8.26 14.95
N VAL A 277 -3.40 7.45 16.00
CA VAL A 277 -3.13 6.01 15.90
C VAL A 277 -4.41 5.26 15.53
N ILE A 278 -4.54 4.93 14.25
CA ILE A 278 -5.60 4.07 13.70
C ILE A 278 -4.97 2.78 13.18
N HIS A 279 -5.66 1.66 13.35
CA HIS A 279 -5.21 0.38 12.77
C HIS A 279 -5.05 0.51 11.25
N GLN A 280 -3.91 0.07 10.73
CA GLN A 280 -3.59 0.18 9.30
C GLN A 280 -4.65 -0.50 8.41
N GLU A 281 -5.24 -1.59 8.90
CA GLU A 281 -6.33 -2.33 8.24
C GLU A 281 -7.60 -1.48 8.14
N HIS A 282 -7.94 -0.74 9.19
CA HIS A 282 -9.09 0.16 9.16
C HIS A 282 -8.84 1.36 8.25
N LEU A 283 -7.60 1.87 8.19
CA LEU A 283 -7.22 2.93 7.24
C LEU A 283 -7.42 2.46 5.79
N LEU A 284 -6.87 1.30 5.41
CA LEU A 284 -7.00 0.82 4.03
C LEU A 284 -8.45 0.45 3.67
N GLN A 285 -9.22 -0.13 4.59
CA GLN A 285 -10.64 -0.43 4.39
C GLN A 285 -11.43 0.86 4.16
N SER A 286 -11.14 1.88 4.97
CA SER A 286 -11.78 3.19 4.87
C SER A 286 -11.43 3.91 3.59
N ALA A 287 -10.15 3.91 3.19
CA ALA A 287 -9.72 4.49 1.93
C ALA A 287 -10.42 3.81 0.73
N LEU A 288 -10.57 2.48 0.77
CA LEU A 288 -11.28 1.76 -0.28
C LEU A 288 -12.76 2.15 -0.35
N LEU A 289 -13.44 2.26 0.80
CA LEU A 289 -14.85 2.70 0.85
C LEU A 289 -15.02 4.17 0.39
N LEU A 290 -14.14 5.08 0.83
CA LEU A 290 -14.16 6.49 0.42
C LEU A 290 -13.94 6.66 -1.08
N SER A 291 -13.30 5.69 -1.74
CA SER A 291 -13.14 5.71 -3.19
C SER A 291 -14.46 5.69 -3.96
N PHE A 292 -15.59 5.32 -3.34
CA PHE A 292 -16.92 5.28 -3.99
C PHE A 292 -17.66 6.62 -3.96
N TRP A 293 -17.07 7.67 -3.37
CA TRP A 293 -17.69 8.99 -3.30
C TRP A 293 -17.04 9.99 -4.26
N HIS A 294 -17.89 10.72 -4.99
CA HIS A 294 -17.47 11.88 -5.79
C HIS A 294 -17.92 13.16 -5.08
N SER A 295 -16.97 13.90 -4.52
CA SER A 295 -17.24 15.17 -3.85
C SER A 295 -17.21 16.32 -4.85
N ASP A 296 -18.28 17.12 -4.89
CA ASP A 296 -18.34 18.35 -5.69
C ASP A 296 -17.37 19.43 -5.17
N ARG A 297 -17.01 19.34 -3.88
CA ARG A 297 -16.20 20.34 -3.18
C ARG A 297 -14.71 20.01 -3.17
N ASP A 298 -14.35 18.74 -3.16
CA ASP A 298 -12.98 18.29 -3.00
C ASP A 298 -12.39 17.79 -4.33
N ARG A 299 -11.64 18.64 -5.02
CA ARG A 299 -11.03 18.28 -6.31
C ARG A 299 -9.85 17.32 -6.20
N LEU A 300 -9.26 17.16 -5.02
CA LEU A 300 -8.03 16.38 -4.83
C LEU A 300 -8.34 14.94 -4.42
N SER A 301 -9.14 14.76 -3.37
CA SER A 301 -9.44 13.43 -2.81
C SER A 301 -10.61 12.76 -3.54
N GLN A 302 -10.50 12.71 -4.86
CA GLN A 302 -11.47 12.10 -5.77
C GLN A 302 -11.40 10.56 -5.69
N PRO A 303 -12.39 9.81 -6.24
CA PRO A 303 -12.39 8.34 -6.26
C PRO A 303 -11.05 7.69 -6.61
N TRP A 304 -10.38 8.23 -7.65
CA TRP A 304 -9.09 7.72 -8.10
C TRP A 304 -8.00 7.89 -7.06
N TYR A 305 -7.99 9.00 -6.31
CA TYR A 305 -7.02 9.26 -5.25
C TYR A 305 -7.18 8.22 -4.13
N TRP A 306 -8.39 8.07 -3.60
CA TRP A 306 -8.67 7.14 -2.49
C TRP A 306 -8.40 5.67 -2.86
N SER A 307 -8.75 5.27 -4.09
CA SER A 307 -8.38 3.96 -4.61
C SER A 307 -6.86 3.78 -4.65
N GLY A 308 -6.11 4.81 -5.06
CA GLY A 308 -4.65 4.79 -5.01
C GLY A 308 -4.08 4.70 -3.60
N VAL A 309 -4.66 5.42 -2.64
CA VAL A 309 -4.29 5.34 -1.22
C VAL A 309 -4.51 3.93 -0.69
N ALA A 310 -5.67 3.32 -0.95
CA ALA A 310 -5.98 1.96 -0.53
C ALA A 310 -4.99 0.93 -1.11
N VAL A 311 -4.71 1.00 -2.42
CA VAL A 311 -3.74 0.11 -3.08
C VAL A 311 -2.34 0.29 -2.49
N SER A 312 -1.92 1.54 -2.26
CA SER A 312 -0.60 1.83 -1.69
C SER A 312 -0.46 1.28 -0.28
N LEU A 313 -1.47 1.46 0.58
CA LEU A 313 -1.48 0.90 1.94
C LEU A 313 -1.45 -0.63 1.92
N CYS A 314 -2.24 -1.27 1.05
CA CYS A 314 -2.21 -2.72 0.88
C CYS A 314 -0.82 -3.22 0.47
N GLN A 315 -0.12 -2.49 -0.41
CA GLN A 315 1.24 -2.83 -0.82
C GLN A 315 2.28 -2.58 0.28
N ILE A 316 2.12 -1.52 1.08
CA ILE A 316 2.96 -1.20 2.23
C ILE A 316 2.93 -2.34 3.26
N ILE A 317 1.75 -2.91 3.55
CA ILE A 317 1.61 -3.99 4.53
C ILE A 317 1.70 -5.39 3.91
N GLY A 318 1.85 -5.51 2.58
CA GLY A 318 2.10 -6.78 1.89
C GLY A 318 0.89 -7.60 1.45
N LEU A 319 -0.34 -7.04 1.42
CA LEU A 319 -1.57 -7.81 1.07
C LEU A 319 -1.61 -8.35 -0.36
N HIS A 320 -0.77 -7.83 -1.25
CA HIS A 320 -0.61 -8.32 -2.61
C HIS A 320 0.19 -9.62 -2.69
N ARG A 321 0.83 -10.03 -1.58
CA ARG A 321 1.63 -11.23 -1.48
C ARG A 321 0.96 -12.30 -0.63
N ASN A 322 1.10 -13.56 -1.02
CA ASN A 322 0.67 -14.69 -0.21
C ASN A 322 1.53 -14.75 1.08
N PRO A 323 0.94 -14.54 2.27
CA PRO A 323 1.69 -14.60 3.52
C PRO A 323 2.26 -15.99 3.81
N ASP A 324 1.71 -17.03 3.19
CA ASP A 324 2.08 -18.42 3.37
C ASP A 324 2.90 -18.99 2.19
N SER A 325 3.40 -18.12 1.29
CA SER A 325 4.16 -18.52 0.07
C SER A 325 5.35 -19.43 0.34
N VAL A 326 6.02 -19.23 1.48
CA VAL A 326 7.18 -20.01 1.90
C VAL A 326 6.77 -21.17 2.82
N ARG A 327 5.96 -20.85 3.83
CA ARG A 327 5.39 -21.76 4.83
C ARG A 327 4.24 -21.03 5.52
N LEU A 328 3.34 -21.78 6.15
CA LEU A 328 2.28 -21.20 6.97
C LEU A 328 2.86 -20.19 7.97
N ASN A 329 2.37 -18.95 7.92
CA ASN A 329 2.82 -17.87 8.78
C ASN A 329 1.97 -17.76 10.05
N PRO A 330 2.46 -18.19 11.23
CA PRO A 330 1.65 -18.18 12.44
C PRO A 330 1.32 -16.76 12.94
N LEU A 331 2.01 -15.73 12.45
CA LEU A 331 1.81 -14.33 12.85
C LEU A 331 0.53 -13.72 12.28
N ILE A 332 -0.03 -14.38 11.27
CA ILE A 332 -1.28 -14.00 10.65
C ILE A 332 -2.22 -15.14 10.98
N ASP A 333 -3.33 -14.87 11.65
CA ASP A 333 -4.32 -15.88 12.00
C ASP A 333 -5.28 -16.15 10.80
N PRO A 334 -6.08 -17.22 10.85
CA PRO A 334 -6.99 -17.55 9.74
C PRO A 334 -8.00 -16.45 9.41
N HIS A 335 -8.54 -15.75 10.41
CA HIS A 335 -9.54 -14.70 10.24
C HIS A 335 -8.91 -13.51 9.50
N ARG A 336 -7.73 -13.07 9.93
CA ARG A 336 -6.97 -12.00 9.27
C ARG A 336 -6.60 -12.33 7.83
N ARG A 337 -6.25 -13.59 7.52
CA ARG A 337 -6.00 -14.04 6.13
C ARG A 337 -7.22 -13.89 5.23
N ARG A 338 -8.41 -14.29 5.71
CA ARG A 338 -9.68 -14.15 4.95
C ARG A 338 -9.94 -12.67 4.66
N MET A 339 -9.79 -11.82 5.67
CA MET A 339 -9.95 -10.37 5.54
C MET A 339 -8.97 -9.80 4.51
N TRP A 340 -7.69 -10.17 4.54
CA TRP A 340 -6.71 -9.70 3.55
C TRP A 340 -7.05 -10.08 2.11
N ARG A 341 -7.50 -11.33 1.89
CA ARG A 341 -7.98 -11.76 0.55
C ARG A 341 -9.14 -10.89 0.09
N ARG A 342 -10.13 -10.68 0.97
CA ARG A 342 -11.31 -9.84 0.66
C ARG A 342 -10.92 -8.41 0.31
N VAL A 343 -10.05 -7.79 1.11
CA VAL A 343 -9.64 -6.40 0.86
C VAL A 343 -8.79 -6.28 -0.40
N TRP A 344 -7.83 -7.18 -0.63
CA TRP A 344 -7.03 -7.17 -1.85
C TRP A 344 -7.91 -7.39 -3.10
N GLY A 345 -8.86 -8.33 -3.03
CA GLY A 345 -9.87 -8.53 -4.07
C GLY A 345 -10.73 -7.28 -4.31
N GLY A 346 -11.17 -6.60 -3.25
CA GLY A 346 -11.89 -5.34 -3.35
C GLY A 346 -11.08 -4.22 -4.00
N CYS A 347 -9.78 -4.12 -3.69
CA CYS A 347 -8.85 -3.21 -4.36
C CYS A 347 -8.70 -3.54 -5.85
N LEU A 348 -8.57 -4.82 -6.21
CA LEU A 348 -8.53 -5.27 -7.60
C LEU A 348 -9.80 -4.85 -8.34
N PHE A 349 -10.97 -5.23 -7.83
CA PHE A 349 -12.26 -4.80 -8.39
C PHE A 349 -12.29 -3.30 -8.62
N ARG A 350 -12.00 -2.51 -7.58
CA ARG A 350 -12.10 -1.05 -7.67
C ARG A 350 -11.13 -0.44 -8.68
N ASP A 351 -9.88 -0.92 -8.72
CA ASP A 351 -8.85 -0.41 -9.64
C ASP A 351 -9.27 -0.59 -11.10
N ARG A 352 -9.79 -1.77 -11.46
CA ARG A 352 -10.19 -2.13 -12.84
C ARG A 352 -11.37 -1.30 -13.33
N TRP A 353 -12.46 -1.30 -12.58
CA TRP A 353 -13.68 -0.58 -12.97
C TRP A 353 -13.49 0.93 -12.97
N LEU A 354 -12.70 1.47 -12.03
CA LEU A 354 -12.42 2.89 -11.98
C LEU A 354 -11.45 3.33 -13.10
N SER A 355 -10.48 2.49 -13.45
CA SER A 355 -9.61 2.69 -14.62
C SER A 355 -10.41 2.76 -15.91
N LEU A 356 -11.32 1.81 -16.13
CA LEU A 356 -12.24 1.82 -17.27
C LEU A 356 -13.06 3.10 -17.32
N THR A 357 -13.72 3.44 -16.20
CA THR A 357 -14.63 4.60 -16.10
C THR A 357 -13.91 5.94 -16.37
N LEU A 358 -12.67 6.09 -15.89
CA LEU A 358 -11.93 7.35 -15.97
C LEU A 358 -10.88 7.38 -17.09
N GLY A 359 -10.69 6.29 -17.83
CA GLY A 359 -9.62 6.13 -18.81
C GLY A 359 -8.21 6.24 -18.22
N ARG A 360 -8.02 5.84 -16.94
CA ARG A 360 -6.75 5.98 -16.22
C ARG A 360 -5.99 4.65 -16.15
N PRO A 361 -4.64 4.65 -16.13
CA PRO A 361 -3.86 3.42 -16.01
C PRO A 361 -4.12 2.70 -14.70
N MET A 362 -4.30 1.39 -14.76
CA MET A 362 -4.45 0.54 -13.58
C MET A 362 -3.20 0.57 -12.70
N ARG A 363 -3.38 0.52 -11.38
CA ARG A 363 -2.25 0.50 -10.43
C ARG A 363 -1.80 -0.90 -10.08
N ILE A 364 -2.72 -1.86 -10.07
CA ILE A 364 -2.40 -3.23 -9.69
C ILE A 364 -1.93 -3.99 -10.94
N ARG A 365 -0.65 -4.38 -10.96
CA ARG A 365 -0.11 -5.31 -11.95
C ARG A 365 -0.12 -6.71 -11.36
N LEU A 366 -0.93 -7.59 -11.93
CA LEU A 366 -1.11 -8.95 -11.39
C LEU A 366 0.17 -9.78 -11.43
N CYS A 367 1.11 -9.48 -12.33
CA CYS A 367 2.41 -10.16 -12.38
C CYS A 367 3.30 -9.91 -11.15
N ASP A 368 3.03 -8.86 -10.37
CA ASP A 368 3.74 -8.59 -9.10
C ASP A 368 3.04 -9.22 -7.89
N CYS A 369 1.91 -9.91 -8.11
CA CYS A 369 1.01 -10.37 -7.05
C CYS A 369 0.94 -11.89 -7.05
N ASP A 370 0.91 -12.49 -5.85
CA ASP A 370 0.66 -13.93 -5.67
C ASP A 370 -0.37 -14.22 -4.57
N MET A 371 -1.07 -13.18 -4.09
CA MET A 371 -2.19 -13.36 -3.17
C MET A 371 -3.25 -14.28 -3.79
N PRO A 372 -3.65 -15.38 -3.11
CA PRO A 372 -4.67 -16.28 -3.63
C PRO A 372 -5.99 -15.54 -3.86
N PHE A 373 -6.68 -15.88 -4.95
CA PHE A 373 -8.01 -15.35 -5.22
C PHE A 373 -8.97 -15.70 -4.07
N PRO A 374 -9.89 -14.79 -3.69
CA PRO A 374 -10.84 -15.08 -2.63
C PRO A 374 -11.78 -16.24 -2.97
N THR A 375 -12.31 -16.84 -1.92
CA THR A 375 -13.28 -17.95 -1.95
C THR A 375 -14.54 -17.54 -1.18
N ALA A 376 -15.63 -18.30 -1.33
CA ALA A 376 -16.87 -18.02 -0.60
C ALA A 376 -16.67 -18.13 0.92
N GLU A 377 -15.78 -19.02 1.37
CA GLU A 377 -15.44 -19.18 2.79
C GLU A 377 -14.79 -17.92 3.38
N ASP A 378 -14.08 -17.13 2.57
CA ASP A 378 -13.50 -15.87 3.03
C ASP A 378 -14.58 -14.88 3.49
N LEU A 379 -15.77 -14.93 2.88
CA LEU A 379 -16.92 -14.12 3.23
C LEU A 379 -17.76 -14.75 4.36
N LEU A 380 -18.01 -16.05 4.26
CA LEU A 380 -18.96 -16.74 5.13
C LEU A 380 -18.37 -17.15 6.49
N GLY A 381 -17.04 -17.32 6.58
CA GLY A 381 -16.36 -17.76 7.80
C GLY A 381 -16.69 -16.88 8.99
N ASP A 382 -16.63 -15.56 8.83
CA ASP A 382 -16.82 -14.61 9.95
C ASP A 382 -18.27 -14.54 10.43
N VAL A 383 -19.24 -14.90 9.56
CA VAL A 383 -20.66 -14.92 9.90
C VAL A 383 -20.96 -15.97 10.98
N THR A 384 -20.17 -17.04 11.00
CA THR A 384 -20.30 -18.11 12.00
C THR A 384 -19.86 -17.66 13.40
N GLU A 385 -19.01 -16.64 13.48
CA GLU A 385 -18.39 -16.15 14.71
C GLU A 385 -19.26 -15.13 15.47
N ILE A 386 -20.33 -14.59 14.84
CA ILE A 386 -21.23 -13.59 15.46
C ILE A 386 -22.54 -14.20 16.01
N PRO A 387 -23.15 -13.57 17.05
CA PRO A 387 -24.45 -13.96 17.58
C PRO A 387 -25.57 -14.01 16.52
N SER A 388 -26.48 -14.98 16.64
CA SER A 388 -27.62 -15.14 15.72
C SER A 388 -28.53 -13.90 15.66
N SER A 389 -28.71 -13.20 16.78
CA SER A 389 -29.48 -11.95 16.84
C SER A 389 -28.91 -10.85 15.94
N LEU A 390 -27.58 -10.71 15.88
CA LEU A 390 -26.92 -9.75 14.99
C LEU A 390 -26.97 -10.23 13.55
N ARG A 391 -26.72 -11.52 13.31
CA ARG A 391 -26.83 -12.12 11.98
C ARG A 391 -28.20 -11.86 11.35
N ASP A 392 -29.28 -12.20 12.05
CA ASP A 392 -30.66 -12.08 11.55
C ASP A 392 -31.11 -10.62 11.37
N ALA A 393 -30.52 -9.69 12.14
CA ALA A 393 -30.83 -8.26 12.07
C ALA A 393 -30.10 -7.54 10.92
N TYR A 394 -28.86 -7.91 10.64
CA TYR A 394 -27.95 -7.13 9.78
C TYR A 394 -27.56 -7.81 8.47
N LEU A 395 -27.59 -9.14 8.40
CA LEU A 395 -27.13 -9.88 7.23
C LEU A 395 -28.30 -10.40 6.39
N PRO A 396 -28.17 -10.42 5.05
CA PRO A 396 -29.16 -11.04 4.20
C PRO A 396 -29.17 -12.57 4.39
N ARG A 397 -30.34 -13.20 4.27
CA ARG A 397 -30.51 -14.66 4.46
C ARG A 397 -29.84 -15.49 3.38
N ASP A 398 -29.71 -14.90 2.20
CA ASP A 398 -29.18 -15.43 0.95
C ASP A 398 -27.70 -15.09 0.73
N LEU A 399 -26.97 -14.67 1.78
CA LEU A 399 -25.57 -14.24 1.71
C LEU A 399 -24.64 -15.31 1.08
N ASP A 400 -24.94 -16.59 1.27
CA ASP A 400 -24.25 -17.73 0.67
C ASP A 400 -24.31 -17.72 -0.87
N ARG A 401 -25.46 -17.31 -1.42
CA ARG A 401 -25.65 -17.13 -2.86
C ARG A 401 -25.00 -15.84 -3.33
N LEU A 402 -25.15 -14.75 -2.56
CA LEU A 402 -24.53 -13.46 -2.87
C LEU A 402 -22.99 -13.54 -2.94
N ALA A 403 -22.38 -14.40 -2.11
CA ALA A 403 -20.95 -14.70 -2.16
C ALA A 403 -20.50 -15.16 -3.55
N LYS A 404 -21.33 -15.95 -4.26
CA LYS A 404 -21.01 -16.47 -5.60
C LYS A 404 -20.95 -15.34 -6.63
N TYR A 405 -21.88 -14.39 -6.58
CA TYR A 405 -21.88 -13.23 -7.47
C TYR A 405 -20.63 -12.37 -7.27
N TRP A 406 -20.20 -12.17 -6.03
CA TRP A 406 -18.94 -11.46 -5.75
C TRP A 406 -17.71 -12.14 -6.38
N LEU A 407 -17.61 -13.46 -6.28
CA LEU A 407 -16.51 -14.20 -6.90
C LEU A 407 -16.53 -14.05 -8.43
N VAL A 408 -17.71 -14.11 -9.05
CA VAL A 408 -17.87 -13.87 -10.49
C VAL A 408 -17.43 -12.45 -10.84
N LEU A 409 -17.87 -11.43 -10.11
CA LEU A 409 -17.47 -10.04 -10.33
C LEU A 409 -15.95 -9.84 -10.21
N LEU A 410 -15.28 -10.55 -9.29
CA LEU A 410 -13.82 -10.51 -9.18
C LEU A 410 -13.13 -11.14 -10.40
N GLN A 411 -13.65 -12.25 -10.92
CA GLN A 411 -13.12 -12.86 -12.14
C GLN A 411 -13.32 -11.97 -13.37
N LEU A 412 -14.51 -11.38 -13.52
CA LEU A 412 -14.78 -10.41 -14.58
C LEU A 412 -13.87 -9.19 -14.46
N SER A 413 -13.57 -8.73 -13.24
CA SER A 413 -12.63 -7.62 -13.02
C SER A 413 -11.20 -7.96 -13.43
N ARG A 414 -10.75 -9.20 -13.20
CA ARG A 414 -9.44 -9.68 -13.68
C ARG A 414 -9.38 -9.60 -15.20
N LEU A 415 -10.35 -10.18 -15.89
CA LEU A 415 -10.45 -10.19 -17.35
C LEU A 415 -10.57 -8.78 -17.94
N LEU A 416 -11.38 -7.92 -17.31
CA LEU A 416 -11.46 -6.50 -17.67
C LEU A 416 -10.08 -5.83 -17.67
N GLY A 417 -9.24 -6.17 -16.71
CA GLY A 417 -7.87 -5.68 -16.67
C GLY A 417 -7.04 -6.14 -17.86
N GLU A 418 -7.15 -7.40 -18.24
CA GLU A 418 -6.44 -7.97 -19.40
C GLU A 418 -6.92 -7.33 -20.72
N VAL A 419 -8.23 -7.21 -20.92
CA VAL A 419 -8.83 -6.50 -22.05
C VAL A 419 -8.37 -5.04 -22.09
N THR A 420 -8.36 -4.36 -20.94
CA THR A 420 -7.91 -2.95 -20.85
C THR A 420 -6.45 -2.80 -21.25
N MET A 421 -5.58 -3.71 -20.80
CA MET A 421 -4.16 -3.71 -21.17
C MET A 421 -3.93 -4.02 -22.64
N LEU A 422 -4.68 -4.98 -23.18
CA LEU A 422 -4.55 -5.41 -24.57
C LEU A 422 -5.03 -4.32 -25.54
N CYS A 423 -6.21 -3.75 -25.30
CA CYS A 423 -6.89 -2.89 -26.25
C CYS A 423 -6.60 -1.39 -26.09
N TYR A 424 -6.20 -0.93 -24.89
CA TYR A 424 -6.18 0.51 -24.55
C TYR A 424 -4.83 1.02 -24.02
N GLN A 425 -3.76 0.23 -24.05
CA GLN A 425 -2.42 0.72 -23.73
C GLN A 425 -1.86 1.63 -24.85
N GLN A 426 -1.41 2.83 -24.47
CA GLN A 426 -1.00 3.88 -25.42
C GLN A 426 0.09 3.47 -26.42
N ASN A 427 1.01 2.58 -26.03
CA ASN A 427 2.17 2.19 -26.83
C ASN A 427 2.12 0.72 -27.28
N ASN A 428 0.98 0.04 -27.15
CA ASN A 428 0.84 -1.32 -27.64
C ASN A 428 0.48 -1.34 -29.12
N SER A 429 0.92 -2.40 -29.80
CA SER A 429 0.41 -2.76 -31.11
C SER A 429 -1.08 -3.09 -31.03
N THR A 430 -1.80 -2.87 -32.14
CA THR A 430 -3.18 -3.36 -32.29
C THR A 430 -3.24 -4.84 -31.91
N PRO A 431 -4.21 -5.26 -31.08
CA PRO A 431 -4.32 -6.66 -30.68
C PRO A 431 -4.58 -7.56 -31.88
N SER A 432 -3.99 -8.76 -31.86
CA SER A 432 -4.27 -9.77 -32.88
C SER A 432 -5.66 -10.38 -32.65
N LEU A 433 -6.28 -10.89 -33.72
CA LEU A 433 -7.56 -11.60 -33.62
C LEU A 433 -7.48 -12.78 -32.65
N GLU A 434 -6.39 -13.54 -32.70
CA GLU A 434 -6.13 -14.67 -31.80
C GLU A 434 -6.13 -14.25 -30.31
N GLN A 435 -5.52 -13.11 -29.98
CA GLN A 435 -5.52 -12.58 -28.61
C GLN A 435 -6.93 -12.21 -28.14
N CYS A 436 -7.73 -11.61 -29.02
CA CYS A 436 -9.13 -11.29 -28.73
C CYS A 436 -9.97 -12.57 -28.54
N GLU A 437 -9.84 -13.55 -29.44
CA GLU A 437 -10.54 -14.84 -29.37
C GLU A 437 -10.18 -15.62 -28.09
N CYS A 438 -8.92 -15.54 -27.64
CA CYS A 438 -8.50 -16.17 -26.38
C CYS A 438 -9.21 -15.55 -25.17
N LEU A 439 -9.25 -14.22 -25.08
CA LEU A 439 -9.95 -13.53 -23.99
C LEU A 439 -11.46 -13.74 -24.04
N GLU A 440 -12.06 -13.78 -25.23
CA GLU A 440 -13.48 -14.07 -25.41
C GLU A 440 -13.83 -15.51 -25.00
N ALA A 441 -12.98 -16.47 -25.35
CA ALA A 441 -13.13 -17.87 -24.94
C ALA A 441 -12.99 -18.03 -23.43
N GLU A 442 -12.10 -17.29 -22.77
CA GLU A 442 -11.95 -17.29 -21.32
C GLU A 442 -13.15 -16.63 -20.63
N LEU A 443 -13.62 -15.48 -21.14
CA LEU A 443 -14.83 -14.82 -20.65
C LEU A 443 -16.05 -15.75 -20.73
N SER A 444 -16.21 -16.46 -21.84
CA SER A 444 -17.32 -17.39 -22.08
C SER A 444 -17.34 -18.61 -21.15
N GLN A 445 -16.23 -18.92 -20.47
CA GLN A 445 -16.19 -19.99 -19.46
C GLN A 445 -16.80 -19.57 -18.13
N HIS A 446 -16.98 -18.27 -17.90
CA HIS A 446 -17.56 -17.76 -16.66
C HIS A 446 -19.08 -17.67 -16.77
N CYS A 447 -19.78 -18.67 -16.22
CA CYS A 447 -21.22 -18.62 -16.09
C CYS A 447 -21.63 -17.77 -14.88
N ILE A 448 -22.53 -16.82 -15.13
CA ILE A 448 -23.29 -16.18 -14.04
C ILE A 448 -24.22 -17.25 -13.46
N PRO A 449 -24.31 -17.39 -12.11
CA PRO A 449 -25.18 -18.39 -11.50
C PRO A 449 -26.62 -18.26 -12.00
N ASP A 450 -27.19 -19.36 -12.50
CA ASP A 450 -28.57 -19.37 -12.99
C ASP A 450 -29.55 -18.98 -11.89
N VAL A 451 -30.45 -18.06 -12.26
CA VAL A 451 -31.56 -17.59 -11.44
C VAL A 451 -32.55 -18.73 -11.24
N ASN A 452 -32.82 -19.10 -9.98
CA ASN A 452 -33.84 -20.11 -9.67
C ASN A 452 -35.22 -19.48 -9.90
N ASN A 453 -35.87 -19.84 -11.00
CA ASN A 453 -37.19 -19.34 -11.41
C ASN A 453 -38.29 -19.59 -10.35
N GLY A 454 -38.40 -18.72 -9.33
CA GLY A 454 -39.57 -18.64 -8.45
C GLY A 454 -39.36 -18.22 -6.98
N GLU A 455 -38.16 -18.40 -6.39
CA GLU A 455 -37.94 -18.20 -4.93
C GLU A 455 -36.94 -17.09 -4.57
N GLU A 456 -36.52 -16.28 -5.53
CA GLU A 456 -35.42 -15.35 -5.32
C GLU A 456 -35.77 -14.13 -4.50
N SER A 457 -34.84 -13.77 -3.62
CA SER A 457 -34.95 -12.52 -2.90
C SER A 457 -34.84 -11.34 -3.88
N ARG A 458 -35.37 -10.17 -3.48
CA ARG A 458 -35.16 -8.93 -4.26
C ARG A 458 -33.68 -8.57 -4.38
N LEU A 459 -32.88 -8.98 -3.39
CA LEU A 459 -31.45 -8.68 -3.32
C LEU A 459 -30.66 -9.59 -4.25
N GLU A 460 -30.98 -10.88 -4.30
CA GLU A 460 -30.42 -11.85 -5.25
C GLU A 460 -30.61 -11.38 -6.69
N ARG A 461 -31.84 -11.01 -7.07
CA ARG A 461 -32.13 -10.42 -8.39
C ARG A 461 -31.33 -9.17 -8.69
N PHE A 462 -31.14 -8.29 -7.70
CA PHE A 462 -30.33 -7.09 -7.89
C PHE A 462 -28.88 -7.43 -8.23
N TYR A 463 -28.30 -8.43 -7.56
CA TYR A 463 -26.92 -8.84 -7.80
C TYR A 463 -26.73 -9.65 -9.09
N ASP A 464 -27.73 -10.46 -9.45
CA ASP A 464 -27.77 -11.13 -10.75
C ASP A 464 -27.73 -10.11 -11.90
N TYR A 465 -28.62 -9.10 -11.88
CA TYR A 465 -28.58 -8.02 -12.88
C TYR A 465 -27.25 -7.27 -12.89
N HIS A 466 -26.64 -7.05 -11.73
CA HIS A 466 -25.32 -6.44 -11.65
C HIS A 466 -24.26 -7.32 -12.33
N ALA A 467 -24.22 -8.61 -12.05
CA ALA A 467 -23.28 -9.54 -12.69
C ALA A 467 -23.49 -9.61 -14.20
N GLN A 468 -24.75 -9.66 -14.66
CA GLN A 468 -25.10 -9.64 -16.09
C GLN A 468 -24.63 -8.36 -16.77
N LEU A 469 -24.83 -7.21 -16.14
CA LEU A 469 -24.37 -5.92 -16.65
C LEU A 469 -22.83 -5.82 -16.73
N HIS A 470 -22.09 -6.50 -15.85
CA HIS A 470 -20.62 -6.49 -15.87
C HIS A 470 -20.04 -7.49 -16.87
N TYR A 471 -20.82 -8.52 -17.21
CA TYR A 471 -20.45 -9.53 -18.21
C TYR A 471 -20.69 -9.02 -19.65
N GLN A 472 -21.80 -8.32 -19.86
CA GLN A 472 -22.11 -7.62 -21.12
C GLN A 472 -21.16 -6.44 -21.35
#